data_AF-A0A6P7H5L0-F1
#
_entry.id   AF-A0A6P7H5L0-F1
#
_cell.length_a   1.000
_cell.length_b   1.000
_cell.length_c   1.000
_cell.angle_alpha   90.00
_cell.angle_beta   90.00
_cell.angle_gamma   90.00
#
_symmetry.space_group_name_H-M   'P 1'
#
loop_
_entity.id
_entity.type
_entity.pdbx_description
1 polymer ?
#
loop_
_entity_poly.entity_id
_entity_poly.type
_entity_poly.pdbx_seq_one_letter_code
_entity_poly.pdbx_strand_id
1 'polypeptide(L)'
;MNGMDTAIRRKVTFFTITRLDPGVGEQTLKEMIKSYTGVPEREIKVKALRTNIYWEEVATIAVRPSRTEELRRYGSIKIGYIVCPIMERHNPVRCFKCLKFGQNTYECKEESRAVCCYNCLQTGHIVANCGNKPYCSVCKEEGHRMDRMACPAYRPLVNGRGGNGTPKTRQTNIK
;
A
#
# COMPACT_ATOMS: atom_id res chain seq x y z
N MET A 1 3.39 42.35 -0.08
CA MET A 1 4.27 41.37 -0.75
C MET A 1 3.98 40.02 -0.15
N ASN A 2 3.20 39.21 -0.87
CA ASN A 2 2.65 37.95 -0.37
C ASN A 2 3.76 36.90 -0.26
N GLY A 3 3.98 36.42 0.96
CA GLY A 3 4.91 35.32 1.25
C GLY A 3 4.50 34.08 0.48
N MET A 4 5.45 33.52 -0.26
CA MET A 4 5.26 32.28 -1.00
C MET A 4 5.09 31.13 -0.01
N ASP A 5 3.86 30.63 0.13
CA ASP A 5 3.51 29.39 0.82
C ASP A 5 4.32 28.23 0.23
N THR A 6 5.47 27.95 0.86
CA THR A 6 6.22 26.72 0.59
C THR A 6 5.40 25.59 1.18
N ALA A 7 4.56 24.96 0.38
CA ALA A 7 3.68 23.88 0.80
C ALA A 7 4.52 22.70 1.33
N ILE A 8 4.78 22.68 2.63
CA ILE A 8 5.44 21.59 3.34
C ILE A 8 4.65 20.32 3.00
N ARG A 9 5.27 19.40 2.26
CA ARG A 9 4.68 18.11 1.91
C ARG A 9 4.52 17.30 3.19
N ARG A 10 3.36 17.43 3.84
CA ARG A 10 3.04 16.75 5.09
C ARG A 10 3.25 15.24 4.89
N LYS A 11 4.13 14.65 5.71
CA LYS A 11 4.31 13.20 5.76
C LYS A 11 2.98 12.56 6.11
N VAL A 12 2.59 11.51 5.38
CA VAL A 12 1.34 10.77 5.59
C VAL A 12 1.62 9.27 5.61
N THR A 13 0.83 8.56 6.40
CA THR A 13 0.84 7.10 6.46
C THR A 13 -0.46 6.59 5.88
N PHE A 14 -0.40 5.54 5.06
CA PHE A 14 -1.57 5.00 4.41
C PHE A 14 -2.08 3.78 5.16
N PHE A 15 -3.40 3.63 5.26
CA PHE A 15 -4.05 2.43 5.76
C PHE A 15 -5.07 1.92 4.74
N THR A 16 -5.34 0.63 4.77
CA THR A 16 -6.41 -0.04 4.02
C THR A 16 -7.44 -0.54 5.02
N ILE A 17 -8.71 -0.22 4.78
CA ILE A 17 -9.85 -0.78 5.50
C ILE A 17 -10.58 -1.71 4.54
N THR A 18 -10.69 -2.99 4.88
CA THR A 18 -11.35 -4.02 4.05
C THR A 18 -12.67 -4.45 4.65
N ARG A 19 -13.49 -5.16 3.86
CA ARG A 19 -14.79 -5.71 4.27
C ARG A 19 -15.81 -4.62 4.64
N LEU A 20 -15.76 -3.49 3.94
CA LEU A 20 -16.79 -2.46 4.08
C LEU A 20 -18.03 -2.93 3.30
N ASP A 21 -19.21 -2.63 3.86
CA ASP A 21 -20.47 -2.80 3.14
C ASP A 21 -20.50 -1.90 1.89
N PRO A 22 -21.10 -2.37 0.78
CA PRO A 22 -21.34 -1.51 -0.38
C PRO A 22 -22.14 -0.26 -0.02
N GLY A 23 -21.69 0.92 -0.47
CA GLY A 23 -22.37 2.19 -0.24
C GLY A 23 -21.89 2.98 0.99
N VAL A 24 -20.80 2.56 1.65
CA VAL A 24 -20.21 3.34 2.74
C VAL A 24 -19.51 4.57 2.16
N GLY A 25 -20.16 5.73 2.28
CA GLY A 25 -19.61 7.00 1.86
C GLY A 25 -18.39 7.46 2.68
N GLU A 26 -17.61 8.39 2.12
CA GLU A 26 -16.40 8.91 2.80
C GLU A 26 -16.70 9.52 4.16
N GLN A 27 -17.82 10.23 4.30
CA GLN A 27 -18.17 10.94 5.53
C GLN A 27 -18.48 9.96 6.66
N THR A 28 -19.35 8.99 6.39
CA THR A 28 -19.69 7.90 7.31
C THR A 28 -18.44 7.14 7.74
N LEU A 29 -17.52 6.84 6.80
CA LEU A 29 -16.27 6.17 7.13
C LEU A 29 -15.41 6.99 8.09
N LYS A 30 -15.26 8.30 7.88
CA LYS A 30 -14.46 9.17 8.76
C LYS A 30 -15.07 9.28 10.16
N GLU A 31 -16.39 9.40 10.25
CA GLU A 31 -17.12 9.44 11.52
C GLU A 31 -16.92 8.15 12.32
N MET A 32 -16.99 6.99 11.66
CA MET A 32 -16.76 5.69 12.29
C MET A 32 -15.31 5.50 12.71
N ILE A 33 -14.34 5.94 11.90
CA ILE A 33 -12.93 5.90 12.32
C ILE A 33 -12.72 6.79 13.55
N LYS A 34 -13.30 8.00 13.57
CA LYS A 34 -13.20 8.92 14.71
C LYS A 34 -13.82 8.34 15.97
N SER A 35 -15.01 7.74 15.88
CA SER A 35 -15.69 7.18 17.06
C SER A 35 -14.92 6.00 17.67
N TYR A 36 -14.33 5.15 16.85
CA TYR A 36 -13.55 4.00 17.33
C TYR A 36 -12.14 4.38 17.76
N THR A 37 -11.41 5.16 16.96
CA THR A 37 -9.97 5.39 17.17
C THR A 37 -9.66 6.72 17.86
N GLY A 38 -10.63 7.64 17.96
CA GLY A 38 -10.42 9.01 18.46
C GLY A 38 -9.70 9.94 17.47
N VAL A 39 -9.31 9.45 16.29
CA VAL A 39 -8.62 10.25 15.27
C VAL A 39 -9.60 11.26 14.66
N PRO A 40 -9.32 12.57 14.69
CA PRO A 40 -10.25 13.57 14.20
C PRO A 40 -10.38 13.49 12.66
N GLU A 41 -11.59 13.71 12.14
CA GLU A 41 -11.90 13.61 10.70
C GLU A 41 -10.98 14.45 9.81
N ARG A 42 -10.55 15.63 10.28
CA ARG A 42 -9.60 16.51 9.57
C ARG A 42 -8.23 15.86 9.30
N GLU A 43 -7.85 14.87 10.09
CA GLU A 43 -6.59 14.13 9.96
C GLU A 43 -6.75 12.85 9.11
N ILE A 44 -7.98 12.52 8.71
CA ILE A 44 -8.32 11.34 7.90
C ILE A 44 -8.68 11.81 6.48
N LYS A 45 -7.83 11.45 5.51
CA LYS A 45 -8.12 11.68 4.09
C LYS A 45 -8.43 10.37 3.41
N VAL A 46 -9.66 10.19 2.95
CA VAL A 46 -10.00 9.07 2.07
C VAL A 46 -9.34 9.32 0.71
N LYS A 47 -8.65 8.31 0.20
CA LYS A 47 -7.86 8.38 -1.05
C LYS A 47 -8.47 7.56 -2.17
N ALA A 48 -9.12 6.47 -1.81
CA ALA A 48 -9.84 5.62 -2.74
C ALA A 48 -10.88 4.81 -1.98
N LEU A 49 -12.07 4.72 -2.55
CA LEU A 49 -13.05 3.67 -2.28
C LEU A 49 -13.14 2.83 -3.54
N ARG A 50 -12.98 1.52 -3.42
CA ARG A 50 -13.01 0.59 -4.55
C ARG A 50 -13.65 -0.71 -4.14
N THR A 51 -14.31 -1.36 -5.08
CA THR A 51 -14.81 -2.73 -4.91
C THR A 51 -13.70 -3.73 -5.25
N ASN A 52 -13.50 -4.74 -4.42
CA ASN A 52 -12.56 -5.83 -4.72
C ASN A 52 -13.25 -6.96 -5.53
N ILE A 53 -12.50 -8.00 -5.87
CA ILE A 53 -13.01 -9.17 -6.61
C ILE A 53 -14.08 -9.98 -5.85
N TYR A 54 -14.16 -9.78 -4.53
CA TYR A 54 -15.14 -10.41 -3.65
C TYR A 54 -16.38 -9.51 -3.45
N TRP A 55 -16.52 -8.45 -4.24
CA TRP A 55 -17.61 -7.47 -4.15
C TRP A 55 -17.67 -6.69 -2.84
N GLU A 56 -16.60 -6.72 -2.05
CA GLU A 56 -16.48 -5.93 -0.83
C GLU A 56 -15.94 -4.54 -1.15
N GLU A 57 -16.41 -3.52 -0.43
CA GLU A 57 -15.78 -2.20 -0.48
C GLU A 57 -14.47 -2.19 0.32
N VAL A 58 -13.46 -1.53 -0.26
CA VAL A 58 -12.13 -1.37 0.33
C VAL A 58 -11.74 0.10 0.27
N ALA A 59 -11.56 0.71 1.43
CA ALA A 59 -11.07 2.06 1.55
C ALA A 59 -9.55 2.10 1.67
N THR A 60 -8.91 3.06 1.01
CA THR A 60 -7.56 3.48 1.32
C THR A 60 -7.64 4.87 1.95
N ILE A 61 -7.11 5.01 3.16
CA ILE A 61 -7.06 6.29 3.87
C ILE A 61 -5.61 6.73 4.07
N ALA A 62 -5.40 8.04 4.16
CA ALA A 62 -4.15 8.65 4.53
C ALA A 62 -4.34 9.42 5.85
N VAL A 63 -3.49 9.12 6.82
CA VAL A 63 -3.53 9.67 8.17
C VAL A 63 -2.19 10.32 8.51
N ARG A 64 -2.19 11.33 9.38
CA ARG A 64 -0.93 11.91 9.88
C ARG A 64 -0.15 10.90 10.72
N PRO A 65 1.20 10.88 10.64
CA PRO A 65 2.04 9.99 11.43
C PRO A 65 1.77 10.02 12.93
N SER A 66 1.46 11.20 13.48
CA SER A 66 1.12 11.42 14.90
C SER A 66 -0.12 10.68 15.37
N ARG A 67 -0.98 10.22 14.45
CA ARG A 67 -2.24 9.52 14.74
C ARG A 67 -2.24 8.06 14.30
N THR A 68 -1.09 7.55 13.86
CA THR A 68 -1.01 6.20 13.30
C THR A 68 -1.16 5.11 14.35
N GLU A 69 -0.73 5.39 15.58
CA GLU A 69 -0.72 4.41 16.66
C GLU A 69 -2.13 4.05 17.11
N GLU A 70 -3.04 5.01 17.09
CA GLU A 70 -4.45 4.79 17.34
C GLU A 70 -5.03 3.76 16.35
N LEU A 71 -4.78 3.92 15.05
CA LEU A 71 -5.25 2.94 14.06
C LEU A 71 -4.59 1.55 14.22
N ARG A 72 -3.30 1.51 14.56
CA ARG A 72 -2.58 0.25 14.82
C ARG A 72 -3.14 -0.49 16.03
N ARG A 73 -3.38 0.24 17.12
CA ARG A 73 -3.88 -0.31 18.38
C ARG A 73 -5.24 -0.98 18.22
N TYR A 74 -6.16 -0.36 17.47
CA TYR A 74 -7.48 -0.94 17.24
C TYR A 74 -7.43 -2.08 16.21
N GLY A 75 -6.65 -1.94 15.14
CA GLY A 75 -6.47 -2.97 14.10
C GLY A 75 -7.73 -3.33 13.30
N SER A 76 -8.91 -2.88 13.73
CA SER A 76 -10.20 -3.03 13.08
C SER A 76 -11.19 -2.01 13.64
N ILE A 77 -12.19 -1.66 12.83
CA ILE A 77 -13.38 -0.93 13.27
C ILE A 77 -14.60 -1.79 13.00
N LYS A 78 -15.70 -1.54 13.71
CA LYS A 78 -16.98 -2.22 13.47
C LYS A 78 -17.98 -1.22 12.88
N ILE A 79 -18.54 -1.57 11.74
CA ILE A 79 -19.59 -0.80 11.04
C ILE A 79 -20.83 -1.68 11.02
N GLY A 80 -21.88 -1.26 11.72
CA GLY A 80 -23.03 -2.11 11.99
C GLY A 80 -22.61 -3.41 12.66
N TYR A 81 -22.85 -4.55 12.00
CA TYR A 81 -22.46 -5.88 12.46
C TYR A 81 -21.13 -6.38 11.87
N ILE A 82 -20.52 -5.62 10.95
CA ILE A 82 -19.34 -6.07 10.21
C ILE A 82 -18.07 -5.56 10.85
N VAL A 83 -17.14 -6.48 11.09
CA VAL A 83 -15.77 -6.15 11.52
C VAL A 83 -14.94 -5.85 10.28
N CYS A 84 -14.48 -4.62 10.18
CA CYS A 84 -13.69 -4.07 9.07
C CYS A 84 -12.22 -3.93 9.51
N PRO A 85 -11.31 -4.81 9.08
CA PRO A 85 -9.90 -4.75 9.46
C PRO A 85 -9.20 -3.49 8.93
N ILE A 86 -8.38 -2.86 9.77
CA ILE A 86 -7.51 -1.75 9.40
C ILE A 86 -6.08 -2.28 9.28
N MET A 87 -5.44 -2.05 8.13
CA MET A 87 -4.07 -2.49 7.86
C MET A 87 -3.23 -1.31 7.41
N GLU A 88 -2.09 -1.08 8.05
CA GLU A 88 -1.10 -0.12 7.54
C GLU A 88 -0.56 -0.61 6.19
N ARG A 89 -0.43 0.31 5.24
CA ARG A 89 0.18 0.03 3.94
C ARG A 89 1.66 0.37 4.02
N HIS A 90 2.48 -0.65 3.95
CA HIS A 90 3.90 -0.50 3.72
C HIS A 90 4.17 -0.19 2.25
N ASN A 91 5.29 0.46 1.99
CA ASN A 91 5.81 0.69 0.65
C ASN A 91 7.04 -0.20 0.44
N PRO A 92 6.89 -1.42 -0.09
CA PRO A 92 8.00 -2.35 -0.26
C PRO A 92 9.07 -1.74 -1.15
N VAL A 93 10.33 -1.83 -0.71
CA VAL A 93 11.47 -1.39 -1.53
C VAL A 93 11.53 -2.25 -2.78
N ARG A 94 11.56 -1.60 -3.93
CA ARG A 94 11.66 -2.24 -5.25
C ARG A 94 13.02 -1.92 -5.86
N CYS A 95 13.66 -2.95 -6.37
CA CYS A 95 14.87 -2.81 -7.16
C CYS A 95 14.48 -2.47 -8.61
N PHE A 96 14.97 -1.34 -9.13
CA PHE A 96 14.71 -0.94 -10.52
C PHE A 96 15.60 -1.66 -11.53
N LYS A 97 16.67 -2.34 -11.06
CA LYS A 97 17.54 -3.17 -11.90
C LYS A 97 16.90 -4.54 -12.19
N CYS A 98 16.58 -5.32 -11.15
CA CYS A 98 16.05 -6.67 -11.34
C CYS A 98 14.52 -6.78 -11.33
N LEU A 99 13.80 -5.68 -11.03
CA LEU A 99 12.34 -5.60 -10.95
C LEU A 99 11.69 -6.49 -9.89
N LYS A 100 12.42 -6.79 -8.80
CA LYS A 100 11.94 -7.53 -7.61
C LYS A 100 11.82 -6.62 -6.39
N PHE A 101 11.14 -7.10 -5.34
CA PHE A 101 11.04 -6.42 -4.05
C PHE A 101 12.04 -6.96 -3.03
N GLY A 102 12.38 -6.14 -2.03
CA GLY A 102 13.20 -6.53 -0.88
C GLY A 102 14.67 -6.05 -0.93
N GLN A 103 15.11 -5.50 -2.07
CA GLN A 103 16.46 -4.92 -2.20
C GLN A 103 16.41 -3.62 -3.00
N ASN A 104 17.37 -2.74 -2.75
CA ASN A 104 17.54 -1.51 -3.52
C ASN A 104 18.37 -1.77 -4.80
N THR A 105 18.50 -0.76 -5.65
CA THR A 105 19.24 -0.88 -6.91
C THR A 105 20.76 -0.97 -6.70
N TYR A 106 21.30 -0.30 -5.69
CA TYR A 106 22.74 -0.20 -5.43
C TYR A 106 23.34 -1.52 -4.91
N GLU A 107 22.57 -2.27 -4.12
CA GLU A 107 22.97 -3.56 -3.56
C GLU A 107 22.62 -4.75 -4.48
N CYS A 108 22.07 -4.48 -5.67
CA CYS A 108 21.54 -5.52 -6.55
C CYS A 108 22.65 -6.26 -7.32
N LYS A 109 22.87 -7.51 -6.92
CA LYS A 109 23.79 -8.45 -7.60
C LYS A 109 23.13 -9.24 -8.74
N GLU A 110 21.82 -9.13 -8.93
CA GLU A 110 21.12 -9.84 -10.00
C GLU A 110 21.30 -9.16 -11.37
N GLU A 111 21.02 -9.94 -12.42
CA GLU A 111 20.98 -9.46 -13.81
C GLU A 111 19.95 -8.35 -14.01
N SER A 112 20.29 -7.38 -14.86
CA SER A 112 19.43 -6.27 -15.19
C SER A 112 18.26 -6.71 -16.06
N ARG A 113 17.06 -6.37 -15.62
CA ARG A 113 15.80 -6.45 -16.38
C ARG A 113 15.25 -5.06 -16.70
N ALA A 114 16.08 -4.01 -16.55
CA ALA A 114 15.66 -2.64 -16.80
C ALA A 114 15.29 -2.37 -18.28
N VAL A 115 15.82 -3.18 -19.21
CA VAL A 115 15.50 -3.13 -20.65
C VAL A 115 14.17 -3.81 -20.99
N CYS A 116 13.61 -4.59 -20.08
CA CYS A 116 12.33 -5.25 -20.27
C CYS A 116 11.17 -4.26 -20.07
N CYS A 117 10.12 -4.41 -20.86
CA CYS A 117 8.87 -3.71 -20.65
C CYS A 117 8.32 -4.01 -19.25
N TYR A 118 8.08 -2.96 -18.46
CA TYR A 118 7.60 -3.09 -17.08
C TYR A 118 6.16 -3.65 -16.96
N ASN A 119 5.44 -3.81 -18.08
CA ASN A 119 4.12 -4.44 -18.10
C ASN A 119 4.20 -5.95 -18.38
N CYS A 120 4.89 -6.37 -19.45
CA CYS A 120 4.89 -7.76 -19.93
C CYS A 120 6.25 -8.48 -19.83
N LEU A 121 7.28 -7.80 -19.34
CA LEU A 121 8.67 -8.26 -19.22
C LEU A 121 9.39 -8.66 -20.51
N GLN A 122 8.81 -8.39 -21.68
CA GLN A 122 9.48 -8.59 -22.97
C GLN A 122 10.34 -7.38 -23.34
N THR A 123 11.39 -7.58 -24.13
CA THR A 123 12.26 -6.51 -24.65
C THR A 123 11.72 -5.92 -25.96
N GLY A 124 12.31 -4.82 -26.42
CA GLY A 124 11.99 -4.21 -27.72
C GLY A 124 10.88 -3.15 -27.70
N HIS A 125 10.23 -2.92 -26.56
CA HIS A 125 9.26 -1.84 -26.39
C HIS A 125 9.20 -1.33 -24.95
N ILE A 126 8.69 -0.11 -24.79
CA ILE A 126 8.39 0.48 -23.49
C ILE A 126 6.92 0.25 -23.10
N VAL A 127 6.59 0.47 -21.82
CA VAL A 127 5.21 0.32 -21.30
C VAL A 127 4.19 1.11 -22.11
N ALA A 128 4.53 2.33 -22.54
CA ALA A 128 3.64 3.19 -23.30
C ALA A 128 3.20 2.56 -24.64
N ASN A 129 4.01 1.67 -25.21
CA ASN A 129 3.76 1.01 -26.49
C ASN A 129 3.45 -0.50 -26.31
N CYS A 130 3.11 -0.93 -25.10
CA CYS A 130 2.88 -2.34 -24.80
C CYS A 130 1.46 -2.78 -25.18
N GLY A 131 1.33 -3.65 -26.19
CA GLY A 131 0.08 -4.34 -26.53
C GLY A 131 -0.11 -5.70 -25.82
N ASN A 132 0.89 -6.17 -25.09
CA ASN A 132 0.88 -7.49 -24.46
C ASN A 132 0.13 -7.52 -23.12
N LYS A 133 -0.32 -8.72 -22.75
CA LYS A 133 -0.89 -8.97 -21.42
C LYS A 133 0.12 -8.65 -20.31
N PRO A 134 -0.32 -8.13 -19.16
CA PRO A 134 0.55 -7.93 -18.01
C PRO A 134 1.13 -9.26 -17.52
N TYR A 135 2.39 -9.25 -17.11
CA TYR A 135 3.09 -10.40 -16.55
C TYR A 135 3.83 -10.01 -15.27
N CYS A 136 3.77 -10.86 -14.25
CA CYS A 136 4.34 -10.61 -12.94
C CYS A 136 5.73 -11.25 -12.80
N SER A 137 6.78 -10.45 -12.62
CA SER A 137 8.16 -10.94 -12.41
C SER A 137 8.35 -11.75 -11.12
N VAL A 138 7.45 -11.58 -10.15
CA VAL A 138 7.60 -12.13 -8.80
C VAL A 138 6.87 -13.47 -8.66
N CYS A 139 5.58 -13.51 -8.99
CA CYS A 139 4.79 -14.76 -8.93
C CYS A 139 4.75 -15.53 -10.26
N LYS A 140 5.32 -14.98 -11.34
CA LYS A 140 5.43 -15.60 -12.67
C LYS A 140 4.10 -15.88 -13.37
N GLU A 141 3.04 -15.17 -12.98
CA GLU A 141 1.69 -15.28 -13.55
C GLU A 141 1.34 -14.11 -14.48
N GLU A 142 0.44 -14.36 -15.43
CA GLU A 142 -0.16 -13.33 -16.28
C GLU A 142 -1.35 -12.62 -15.59
N GLY A 143 -1.82 -11.53 -16.21
CA GLY A 143 -3.04 -10.82 -15.82
C GLY A 143 -2.84 -9.70 -14.80
N HIS A 144 -1.63 -9.55 -14.23
CA HIS A 144 -1.30 -8.43 -13.36
C HIS A 144 0.21 -8.13 -13.37
N ARG A 145 0.57 -6.91 -12.95
CA ARG A 145 1.98 -6.51 -12.76
C ARG A 145 2.43 -6.79 -11.33
N MET A 146 3.74 -6.91 -11.11
CA MET A 146 4.30 -7.22 -9.79
C MET A 146 3.97 -6.18 -8.70
N ASP A 147 3.66 -4.93 -9.06
CA ASP A 147 3.33 -3.83 -8.15
C ASP A 147 1.82 -3.64 -7.91
N ARG A 148 1.01 -4.68 -8.18
CA ARG A 148 -0.45 -4.64 -8.03
C ARG A 148 -0.93 -5.49 -6.86
N MET A 149 -1.95 -5.00 -6.15
CA MET A 149 -2.60 -5.73 -5.04
C MET A 149 -3.23 -7.07 -5.45
N ALA A 150 -3.40 -7.30 -6.76
CA ALA A 150 -3.80 -8.59 -7.33
C ALA A 150 -2.69 -9.67 -7.21
N CYS A 151 -1.43 -9.27 -7.11
CA CYS A 151 -0.31 -10.21 -6.96
C CYS A 151 -0.32 -10.84 -5.55
N PRO A 152 -0.38 -12.18 -5.45
CA PRO A 152 -0.37 -12.88 -4.16
C PRO A 152 0.94 -12.69 -3.40
N ALA A 153 2.06 -12.43 -4.09
CA ALA A 153 3.35 -12.16 -3.47
C ALA A 153 3.51 -10.69 -3.02
N TYR A 154 2.88 -9.73 -3.70
CA TYR A 154 2.98 -8.31 -3.36
C TYR A 154 2.02 -7.87 -2.27
N ARG A 155 0.79 -8.40 -2.28
CA ARG A 155 -0.26 -8.04 -1.32
C ARG A 155 0.19 -8.21 0.15
N PRO A 156 0.87 -9.30 0.55
CA PRO A 156 1.48 -9.45 1.89
C PRO A 156 2.50 -8.36 2.22
N LEU A 157 3.39 -8.02 1.28
CA LEU A 157 4.42 -7.00 1.47
C LEU A 157 3.83 -5.61 1.75
N VAL A 158 2.68 -5.31 1.13
CA VAL A 158 1.98 -4.04 1.34
C VAL A 158 1.17 -4.05 2.63
N ASN A 159 0.38 -5.09 2.88
CA ASN A 159 -0.56 -5.12 4.01
C ASN A 159 0.08 -5.58 5.34
N GLY A 160 1.36 -5.97 5.32
CA GLY A 160 2.06 -6.51 6.49
C GLY A 160 1.55 -7.88 6.95
N ARG A 161 0.77 -8.60 6.13
CA ARG A 161 0.21 -9.93 6.45
C ARG A 161 0.90 -11.03 5.65
N GLY A 162 1.92 -11.66 6.27
CA GLY A 162 2.65 -12.87 5.83
C GLY A 162 4.12 -12.59 5.48
N GLY A 163 5.14 -13.33 5.94
CA GLY A 163 5.27 -14.52 6.79
C GLY A 163 6.72 -15.03 6.64
N ASN A 164 7.39 -15.35 7.76
CA ASN A 164 8.68 -16.07 7.90
C ASN A 164 9.79 -15.84 6.85
N GLY A 165 10.61 -14.82 7.13
CA GLY A 165 11.97 -14.66 6.63
C GLY A 165 12.61 -13.49 7.36
N THR A 166 12.94 -13.66 8.64
CA THR A 166 13.66 -12.64 9.44
C THR A 166 15.16 -12.99 9.52
N PRO A 167 16.07 -12.05 9.83
CA PRO A 167 16.13 -11.50 11.19
C PRO A 167 16.21 -9.97 11.30
N LYS A 168 15.83 -9.54 12.49
CA LYS A 168 15.91 -8.21 13.10
C LYS A 168 17.27 -7.52 12.94
N THR A 169 17.26 -6.20 12.92
CA THR A 169 18.29 -5.39 13.60
C THR A 169 17.60 -4.42 14.55
N ARG A 170 17.42 -4.87 15.81
CA ARG A 170 17.42 -3.96 16.95
C ARG A 170 18.87 -3.49 17.09
N GLN A 171 19.18 -2.25 16.71
CA GLN A 171 20.33 -1.56 17.28
C GLN A 171 19.83 -0.81 18.52
N THR A 172 19.89 -1.47 19.67
CA THR A 172 19.95 -0.76 20.94
C THR A 172 21.43 -0.56 21.24
N ASN A 173 21.97 0.59 20.87
CA ASN A 173 23.18 1.10 21.50
C ASN A 173 22.73 1.94 22.70
N ILE A 174 22.80 1.32 23.88
CA ILE A 174 22.88 2.03 25.14
C ILE A 174 24.35 1.98 25.52
N LYS A 175 24.99 3.15 25.53
CA LYS A 175 26.12 3.44 26.41
C LYS A 175 25.58 4.31 27.54
#